data_AF-A0A7J9G6G6-F1
#
_entry.id   AF-A0A7J9G6G6-F1
#
_cell.length_a   1.000
_cell.length_b   1.000
_cell.length_c   1.000
_cell.angle_alpha   90.00
_cell.angle_beta   90.00
_cell.angle_gamma   90.00
#
_symmetry.space_group_name_H-M   'P 1'
#
loop_
_entity.id
_entity.type
_entity.pdbx_description
1 polymer ?
#
loop_
_entity_poly.entity_id
_entity_poly.type
_entity_poly.pdbx_seq_one_letter_code
_entity_poly.pdbx_strand_id
1 'polypeptide(L)'
;MATQTIHHARSNNFPLPSRPNPLVSEIDEHLNILRDSEATSTSSSISHKINGLQDLYDCVDKLLQLPFSQQELAQEQNKRPVDELFDGSFRLFYLCNTTKDILLQTKGSMQDIQSVMRRRPCGEVELVGEV
;
A
#
# COMPACT_ATOMS: atom_id res chain seq x y z
N MET A 1 5.90 -36.30 32.69
CA MET A 1 6.64 -35.02 32.64
C MET A 1 5.82 -34.04 31.83
N ALA A 2 5.18 -33.09 32.51
CA ALA A 2 4.42 -32.02 31.88
C ALA A 2 5.36 -30.85 31.58
N THR A 3 5.35 -30.34 30.35
CA THR A 3 5.93 -29.04 30.01
C THR A 3 4.83 -28.17 29.43
N GLN A 4 4.32 -27.33 30.32
CA GLN A 4 3.35 -26.28 30.07
C GLN A 4 4.09 -25.12 29.39
N THR A 5 3.81 -24.86 28.12
CA THR A 5 4.28 -23.64 27.44
C THR A 5 3.13 -22.65 27.36
N ILE A 6 3.18 -21.69 28.28
CA ILE A 6 2.31 -20.52 28.35
C ILE A 6 2.67 -19.62 27.17
N HIS A 7 1.76 -19.47 26.20
CA HIS A 7 1.92 -18.49 25.13
C HIS A 7 1.02 -17.29 25.41
N HIS A 8 1.67 -16.15 25.62
CA HIS A 8 1.09 -14.85 25.90
C HIS A 8 0.14 -14.42 24.77
N ALA A 9 -1.14 -14.25 25.08
CA ALA A 9 -2.06 -13.51 24.24
C ALA A 9 -1.55 -12.06 24.15
N ARG A 10 -0.91 -11.70 23.04
CA ARG A 10 -0.59 -10.30 22.74
C ARG A 10 -1.93 -9.59 22.53
N SER A 11 -2.23 -8.67 23.43
CA SER A 11 -3.35 -7.74 23.33
C SER A 11 -3.40 -7.16 21.92
N ASN A 12 -4.42 -7.55 21.17
CA ASN A 12 -4.78 -6.89 19.93
C ASN A 12 -5.41 -5.56 20.35
N ASN A 13 -4.61 -4.50 20.46
CA ASN A 13 -5.13 -3.15 20.49
C ASN A 13 -5.71 -2.87 19.09
N PHE A 14 -6.94 -3.33 18.85
CA PHE A 14 -7.74 -2.81 17.76
C PHE A 14 -7.79 -1.29 17.92
N PRO A 15 -7.52 -0.51 16.87
CA PRO A 15 -7.74 0.92 16.92
C PRO A 15 -9.19 1.13 17.35
N LEU A 16 -9.39 1.84 18.46
CA LEU A 16 -10.73 2.32 18.80
C LEU A 16 -11.27 3.04 17.55
N PRO A 17 -12.58 2.93 17.23
CA PRO A 17 -13.16 3.79 16.21
C PRO A 17 -12.77 5.22 16.57
N SER A 18 -12.00 5.86 15.69
CA SER A 18 -11.48 7.20 15.89
C SER A 18 -12.62 8.04 16.41
N ARG A 19 -12.50 8.55 17.64
CA ARG A 19 -13.51 9.44 18.22
C ARG A 19 -13.80 10.50 17.16
N PRO A 20 -15.06 10.68 16.72
CA PRO A 20 -15.36 11.66 15.69
C PRO A 20 -14.79 12.99 16.14
N ASN A 21 -14.01 13.63 15.28
CA ASN A 21 -13.36 14.88 15.60
C ASN A 21 -14.47 15.86 16.03
N PRO A 22 -14.35 16.56 17.17
CA PRO A 22 -15.37 17.49 17.64
C PRO A 22 -15.81 18.49 16.56
N LEU A 23 -14.90 18.91 15.68
CA LEU A 23 -15.20 19.79 14.55
C LEU A 23 -16.11 19.15 13.49
N VAL A 24 -16.00 17.83 13.27
CA VAL A 24 -16.87 17.11 12.32
C VAL A 24 -18.31 17.03 12.85
N SER A 25 -18.47 16.93 14.17
CA SER A 25 -19.79 17.00 14.81
C SER A 25 -20.41 18.40 14.70
N GLU A 26 -19.59 19.45 14.88
CA GLU A 26 -20.02 20.86 14.76
C GLU A 26 -20.46 21.19 13.32
N ILE A 27 -19.73 20.71 12.33
CA ILE A 27 -20.10 20.83 10.90
C ILE A 27 -21.45 20.17 10.63
N ASP A 28 -21.68 18.95 11.12
CA ASP A 28 -22.95 18.24 10.94
C ASP A 28 -24.13 18.98 11.59
N GLU A 29 -23.91 19.55 12.78
CA GLU A 29 -24.91 20.36 13.48
C GLU A 29 -25.29 21.61 12.67
N HIS A 30 -24.31 22.37 12.17
CA HIS A 30 -24.57 23.54 11.33
C HIS A 30 -25.28 23.18 10.02
N LEU A 31 -24.94 22.05 9.40
CA LEU A 31 -25.63 21.56 8.20
C LEU A 31 -27.09 21.19 8.48
N ASN A 32 -27.36 20.53 9.61
CA ASN A 32 -28.72 20.18 10.01
C ASN A 32 -29.56 21.44 10.29
N ILE A 33 -29.00 22.45 10.97
CA ILE A 33 -29.67 23.73 11.21
C ILE A 33 -30.02 24.44 9.90
N LEU A 34 -29.11 24.46 8.93
CA LEU A 34 -29.33 25.07 7.62
C LEU A 34 -30.42 24.34 6.82
N ARG A 35 -30.46 23.00 6.91
CA ARG A 35 -31.47 22.17 6.25
C ARG A 35 -32.87 22.41 6.83
N ASP A 36 -32.98 22.44 8.16
CA ASP A 36 -34.28 22.58 8.83
C ASP A 36 -34.86 24.01 8.67
N SER A 37 -34.01 25.01 8.41
CA SER A 37 -34.39 26.40 8.13
C SER A 37 -35.01 26.63 6.74
N GLU A 38 -35.03 25.63 5.85
CA GLU A 38 -35.65 25.72 4.52
C GLU A 38 -37.19 25.78 4.58
N ALA A 39 -37.80 25.23 5.64
CA ALA A 39 -39.25 25.07 5.73
C ALA A 39 -40.04 26.35 6.11
N THR A 40 -39.38 27.44 6.51
CA THR A 40 -40.03 28.70 6.90
C THR A 40 -39.32 29.91 6.31
N SER A 41 -39.83 30.41 5.18
CA SER A 41 -39.30 31.59 4.49
C SER A 41 -39.90 32.89 5.04
N THR A 42 -39.37 33.36 6.17
CA THR A 42 -39.55 34.74 6.67
C THR A 42 -38.23 35.51 6.57
N SER A 43 -38.26 36.84 6.53
CA SER A 43 -37.05 37.67 6.40
C SER A 43 -36.04 37.47 7.53
N SER A 44 -36.50 37.14 8.75
CA SER A 44 -35.62 36.77 9.87
C SER A 44 -34.88 35.45 9.63
N SER A 45 -35.53 34.47 8.97
CA SER A 45 -34.93 33.18 8.61
C SER A 45 -33.73 33.33 7.66
N ILE A 46 -33.77 34.31 6.75
CA ILE A 46 -32.66 34.55 5.81
C ILE A 46 -31.38 35.00 6.55
N SER A 47 -31.49 35.92 7.51
CA SER A 47 -30.33 36.36 8.30
C SER A 47 -29.73 35.22 9.13
N HIS A 48 -30.57 34.36 9.72
CA HIS A 48 -30.12 33.19 10.46
C HIS A 48 -29.40 32.17 9.56
N LYS A 49 -29.88 31.96 8.32
CA LYS A 49 -29.20 31.10 7.34
C LYS A 49 -27.84 31.63 6.90
N ILE A 50 -27.72 32.95 6.68
CA ILE A 50 -26.43 33.56 6.33
C ILE A 50 -25.43 33.42 7.47
N ASN A 51 -25.87 33.65 8.71
CA ASN A 51 -25.00 33.46 9.89
C ASN A 51 -24.58 31.99 10.04
N GLY A 52 -25.50 31.04 9.90
CA GLY A 52 -25.16 29.62 9.96
C GLY A 52 -24.20 29.15 8.85
N LEU A 53 -24.25 29.76 7.66
CA LEU A 53 -23.27 29.51 6.60
C LEU A 53 -21.88 30.05 6.96
N GLN A 54 -21.80 31.21 7.61
CA GLN A 54 -20.54 31.75 8.10
C GLN A 54 -19.93 30.85 9.17
N ASP A 55 -20.73 30.39 10.14
CA ASP A 55 -20.27 29.49 11.21
C ASP A 55 -19.77 28.16 10.63
N LEU A 56 -20.48 27.61 9.64
CA LEU A 56 -20.06 26.41 8.91
C LEU A 56 -18.73 26.61 8.19
N TYR A 57 -18.59 27.75 7.50
CA TYR A 57 -17.34 28.09 6.80
C TYR A 57 -16.16 28.16 7.77
N ASP A 58 -16.34 28.83 8.91
CA ASP A 58 -15.31 28.96 9.94
C ASP A 58 -14.92 27.59 10.53
N CYS A 59 -15.88 26.67 10.70
CA CYS A 59 -15.62 25.31 11.15
C CYS A 59 -14.81 24.49 10.14
N VAL A 60 -15.14 24.60 8.86
CA VAL A 60 -14.40 23.93 7.78
C VAL A 60 -12.99 24.50 7.63
N ASP A 61 -12.83 25.82 7.72
CA ASP A 61 -11.52 26.47 7.68
C ASP A 61 -10.63 26.00 8.83
N LYS A 62 -11.14 25.95 10.07
CA LYS A 62 -10.43 25.38 11.22
C LYS A 62 -10.06 23.91 11.01
N LEU A 63 -10.94 23.11 10.41
CA LEU A 63 -10.68 21.71 10.09
C LEU A 63 -9.52 21.59 9.08
N LEU A 64 -9.52 22.41 8.03
CA LEU A 64 -8.46 22.41 7.00
C LEU A 64 -7.12 22.93 7.53
N GLN A 65 -7.14 23.80 8.54
CA GLN A 65 -5.93 24.27 9.23
C GLN A 65 -5.33 23.23 10.17
N LEU A 66 -6.03 22.12 10.49
CA LEU A 66 -5.47 21.10 11.36
C LEU A 66 -4.24 20.43 10.71
N PRO A 67 -3.15 20.22 11.48
CA PRO A 67 -1.93 19.59 10.96
C PRO A 67 -2.19 18.21 10.33
N PHE A 68 -3.18 17.47 10.87
CA PHE A 68 -3.57 16.18 10.34
C PHE A 68 -4.11 16.27 8.91
N SER A 69 -5.01 17.22 8.65
CA SER A 69 -5.60 17.43 7.32
C SER A 69 -4.57 17.94 6.31
N GLN A 70 -3.65 18.82 6.73
CA GLN A 70 -2.55 19.25 5.88
C GLN A 70 -1.56 18.11 5.58
N GLN A 71 -1.31 17.24 6.56
CA GLN A 71 -0.44 16.08 6.39
C GLN A 71 -1.05 15.05 5.43
N GLU A 72 -2.35 14.75 5.51
CA GLU A 72 -3.02 13.85 4.56
C GLU A 72 -2.99 14.41 3.14
N LEU A 73 -3.28 15.70 2.96
CA LEU A 73 -3.20 16.37 1.65
C LEU A 73 -1.78 16.39 1.09
N ALA A 74 -0.76 16.59 1.94
CA ALA A 74 0.64 16.55 1.54
C ALA A 74 1.13 15.12 1.25
N GLN A 75 0.67 14.12 2.01
CA GLN A 75 0.97 12.70 1.78
C GLN A 75 0.45 12.24 0.43
N GLU A 76 -0.74 12.70 0.02
CA GLU A 76 -1.28 12.39 -1.30
C GLU A 76 -0.38 12.91 -2.43
N GLN A 77 0.18 14.12 -2.26
CA GLN A 77 1.12 14.70 -3.23
C GLN A 77 2.51 14.02 -3.22
N ASN A 78 2.93 13.48 -2.08
CA ASN A 78 4.23 12.80 -1.90
C ASN A 78 4.23 11.31 -2.32
N LYS A 79 3.21 10.82 -3.03
CA LYS A 79 3.22 9.45 -3.60
C LYS A 79 4.29 9.26 -4.68
N ARG A 80 4.63 10.32 -5.42
CA ARG A 80 5.59 10.26 -6.56
C ARG A 80 6.99 9.73 -6.20
N PRO A 81 7.70 10.23 -5.15
CA PRO A 81 9.05 9.75 -4.85
C PRO A 81 9.09 8.28 -4.35
N VAL A 82 8.03 7.78 -3.71
CA VAL A 82 7.96 6.39 -3.25
C VAL A 82 7.75 5.44 -4.43
N ASP A 83 6.96 5.85 -5.41
CA ASP A 83 6.71 5.08 -6.64
C ASP A 83 7.99 4.89 -7.47
N GLU A 84 8.85 5.91 -7.57
CA GLU A 84 10.12 5.82 -8.31
C GLU A 84 11.12 4.85 -7.66
N LEU A 85 11.26 4.90 -6.33
CA LEU A 85 12.12 3.97 -5.59
C LEU A 85 11.63 2.52 -5.72
N PHE A 86 10.31 2.34 -5.69
CA PHE A 86 9.70 1.02 -5.84
C PHE A 86 9.86 0.50 -7.27
N ASP A 87 9.71 1.34 -8.31
CA ASP A 87 9.96 0.97 -9.70
C ASP A 87 11.41 0.52 -9.92
N GLY A 88 12.39 1.27 -9.39
CA GLY A 88 13.80 0.90 -9.47
C GLY A 88 14.10 -0.46 -8.80
N SER A 89 13.57 -0.66 -7.59
CA SER A 89 13.75 -1.91 -6.82
C SER A 89 13.08 -3.10 -7.50
N PHE A 90 11.89 -2.90 -8.06
CA PHE A 90 11.15 -3.93 -8.79
C PHE A 90 11.87 -4.35 -10.08
N ARG A 91 12.45 -3.40 -10.82
CA ARG A 91 13.28 -3.70 -12.00
C ARG A 91 14.50 -4.55 -11.65
N LEU A 92 15.18 -4.24 -10.54
CA LEU A 92 16.30 -5.06 -10.05
C LEU A 92 15.85 -6.48 -9.67
N PHE A 93 14.73 -6.59 -8.95
CA PHE A 93 14.16 -7.89 -8.60
C PHE A 93 13.80 -8.70 -9.86
N TYR A 94 13.20 -8.07 -10.86
CA TYR A 94 12.87 -8.70 -12.14
C TYR A 94 14.14 -9.23 -12.83
N LEU A 95 15.18 -8.40 -12.95
CA LEU A 95 16.46 -8.80 -13.55
C LEU A 95 17.12 -9.98 -12.81
N CYS A 96 17.13 -9.93 -11.47
CA CYS A 96 17.63 -11.02 -10.65
C CYS A 96 16.85 -12.32 -10.87
N ASN A 97 15.52 -12.24 -10.97
CA ASN A 97 14.68 -13.40 -11.24
C ASN A 97 14.97 -13.97 -12.64
N THR A 98 15.05 -13.12 -13.68
CA THR A 98 15.42 -13.56 -15.04
C THR A 98 16.79 -14.23 -15.07
N THR A 99 17.77 -13.66 -14.37
CA THR A 99 19.13 -14.23 -14.27
C THR A 99 19.11 -15.60 -13.61
N LYS A 100 18.33 -15.76 -12.54
CA LYS A 100 18.13 -17.05 -11.86
C LYS A 100 17.50 -18.08 -12.80
N ASP A 101 16.51 -17.71 -13.58
CA ASP A 101 15.84 -18.62 -14.52
C ASP A 101 16.80 -19.10 -15.62
N ILE A 102 17.60 -18.20 -16.19
CA ILE A 102 18.64 -18.54 -17.17
C ILE A 102 19.68 -19.48 -16.55
N LEU A 103 20.11 -19.22 -15.31
CA LEU A 103 21.06 -20.08 -14.60
C LEU A 103 20.48 -21.49 -14.37
N LEU A 104 19.21 -21.58 -13.98
CA LEU A 104 18.53 -22.87 -13.80
C LEU A 104 18.41 -23.64 -15.12
N GLN A 105 18.07 -22.96 -16.21
CA GLN A 105 18.03 -23.55 -17.54
C GLN A 105 19.41 -24.09 -17.95
N THR A 106 20.46 -23.28 -17.79
CA THR A 106 21.84 -23.64 -18.11
C THR A 106 22.28 -24.88 -17.32
N LYS A 107 21.95 -24.92 -16.03
CA LYS A 107 22.23 -26.07 -15.16
C LYS A 107 21.54 -27.34 -15.68
N GLY A 108 20.27 -27.25 -16.10
CA GLY A 108 19.55 -28.36 -16.72
C GLY A 108 20.26 -28.87 -17.97
N SER A 109 20.62 -27.98 -18.89
CA SER A 109 21.34 -28.34 -20.12
C SER A 109 22.70 -28.98 -19.86
N MET A 110 23.45 -28.51 -18.86
CA MET A 110 24.72 -29.14 -18.46
C MET A 110 24.53 -30.57 -17.95
N GLN A 111 23.47 -30.81 -17.17
CA GLN A 111 23.14 -32.16 -16.68
C GLN A 111 22.72 -33.09 -17.81
N ASP A 112 21.99 -32.58 -18.81
CA ASP A 112 21.62 -33.35 -20.00
C ASP A 112 22.86 -33.75 -20.81
N ILE A 113 23.77 -32.79 -21.08
CA ILE A 113 25.04 -33.06 -21.78
C ILE A 113 25.85 -34.11 -21.02
N GLN A 114 26.00 -33.95 -19.71
CA GLN A 114 26.73 -34.91 -18.88
C GLN A 114 26.09 -36.30 -18.94
N SER A 115 24.75 -36.38 -18.96
CA SER A 115 24.02 -37.64 -19.07
C SER A 115 24.24 -38.31 -20.42
N VAL A 116 24.27 -37.55 -21.52
CA VAL A 116 24.59 -38.06 -22.85
C VAL A 116 26.03 -38.59 -22.90
N MET A 117 27.00 -37.86 -22.35
CA MET A 117 28.40 -38.30 -22.29
C MET A 117 28.58 -39.59 -21.48
N ARG A 118 27.85 -39.78 -20.38
CA ARG A 118 27.91 -41.04 -19.62
C ARG A 118 27.30 -42.23 -20.37
N ARG A 119 26.26 -41.99 -21.19
CA ARG A 119 25.57 -43.04 -21.95
C ARG A 119 26.29 -43.42 -23.24
N ARG A 120 27.15 -42.56 -23.78
CA ARG A 120 28.04 -42.87 -24.90
C ARG A 120 29.41 -43.27 -24.35
N PRO A 121 29.82 -44.56 -24.38
CA PRO A 121 31.23 -44.89 -24.26
C PRO A 121 31.96 -44.12 -25.37
N CYS A 122 33.04 -43.42 -25.04
CA CYS A 122 33.99 -42.96 -26.04
C CYS A 122 34.50 -44.22 -26.73
N GLY A 123 33.96 -44.54 -27.90
CA GLY A 123 34.53 -45.60 -28.73
C GLY A 123 35.96 -45.18 -29.02
N GLU A 124 36.91 -46.03 -28.64
CA GLU A 124 38.31 -45.86 -29.01
C GLU A 124 38.36 -45.57 -30.51
N VAL A 125 38.83 -44.37 -30.87
CA VAL A 125 39.24 -44.11 -32.24
C VAL A 125 40.54 -44.90 -32.38
N GLU A 126 40.42 -46.18 -32.74
CA GLU A 126 41.55 -47.02 -33.09
C GLU A 126 42.15 -46.46 -34.37
N LEU A 127 43.18 -45.63 -34.21
CA LEU A 127 44.12 -45.33 -35.28
C LEU A 127 44.86 -46.63 -35.60
N VAL A 128 44.28 -47.46 -36.46
CA VAL A 128 45.01 -48.53 -37.15
C VAL A 128 45.96 -47.85 -38.12
N GLY A 129 47.12 -47.47 -37.59
CA GLY A 129 48.31 -47.30 -38.41
C GLY A 129 48.92 -48.67 -38.60
N GLU A 130 48.81 -49.22 -39.81
CA GLU A 130 49.81 -50.18 -40.27
C GLU A 130 50.17 -49.90 -41.74
N VAL A 131 51.48 -49.69 -41.87
CA VAL A 131 52.44 -49.72 -43.00
C VAL A 131 51.92 -50.06 -44.39
#